data_AF-A0A6I2FY13-F1
#
_entry.id   AF-A0A6I2FY13-F1
#
_cell.length_a   1.000
_cell.length_b   1.000
_cell.length_c   1.000
_cell.angle_alpha   90.00
_cell.angle_beta   90.00
_cell.angle_gamma   90.00
#
_symmetry.space_group_name_H-M   'P 1'
#
loop_
_entity.id
_entity.type
_entity.pdbx_description
1 polymer ?
#
loop_
_entity_poly.entity_id
_entity_poly.type
_entity_poly.pdbx_seq_one_letter_code
_entity_poly.pdbx_strand_id
1 'polypeptide(L)'
;MVVVLLAVLFVSRGRQTRANTQLADARADARRVIERLGGQVYNLTGSDEPSRQALADAGERFNAAGSQIEQASTPAQARLAKETALEGLYYVRAARSAMGMDLGPAVPELDGQRSAGKVTEDRTVDYNGRRIEASPDPSAQTPNYYPGGRVAGRPVPAGWYSEPWWRTALVAGVWGVGSVLLFDALFTGMSGIGYDAAAFESGYGDGYQAGLDAGDTGGDSGNQSSDSGQQGSGASAGDQGYDSGDQNYGDPGYDSGDPGYSDAGFADPRSDLGGSDFGDYGDFGGFDGFDGGGF
;
A
#
# COMPACT_ATOMS: atom_id res chain seq x y z
N MET A 1 -4.61 -46.51 15.40
CA MET A 1 -4.01 -45.32 16.06
C MET A 1 -2.61 -45.00 15.53
N VAL A 2 -1.61 -45.89 15.68
CA VAL A 2 -0.22 -45.62 15.22
C VAL A 2 -0.10 -45.37 13.71
N VAL A 3 -0.78 -46.16 12.86
CA VAL A 3 -0.75 -45.97 11.40
C VAL A 3 -1.38 -44.63 10.97
N VAL A 4 -2.46 -44.22 11.65
CA VAL A 4 -3.11 -42.92 11.41
C VAL A 4 -2.19 -41.78 11.85
N LEU A 5 -1.53 -41.90 13.01
CA LEU A 5 -0.54 -40.92 13.48
C LEU A 5 0.65 -40.79 12.52
N LEU A 6 1.20 -41.90 12.02
CA LEU A 6 2.29 -41.89 11.05
C LEU A 6 1.87 -41.29 9.70
N ALA A 7 0.65 -41.59 9.23
CA ALA A 7 0.09 -41.00 8.02
C ALA A 7 -0.11 -39.48 8.17
N VAL A 8 -0.65 -39.02 9.32
CA VAL A 8 -0.83 -37.59 9.62
C VAL A 8 0.53 -36.87 9.68
N LEU A 9 1.55 -37.46 10.31
CA LEU A 9 2.91 -36.90 10.36
C LEU A 9 3.60 -36.84 8.99
N PHE A 10 3.38 -37.84 8.14
CA PHE A 10 3.93 -37.85 6.78
C PHE A 10 3.27 -36.78 5.90
N VAL A 11 1.94 -36.66 5.97
CA VAL A 11 1.18 -35.62 5.26
C VAL A 11 1.53 -34.22 5.75
N SER A 12 1.70 -34.02 7.07
CA SER A 12 2.07 -32.71 7.63
C SER A 12 3.48 -32.28 7.23
N ARG A 13 4.46 -33.20 7.25
CA ARG A 13 5.82 -32.92 6.73
C ARG A 13 5.82 -32.59 5.24
N GLY A 14 5.05 -33.31 4.42
CA GLY A 14 4.94 -33.01 2.99
C GLY A 14 4.34 -31.63 2.71
N ARG A 15 3.38 -31.18 3.53
CA ARG A 15 2.81 -29.81 3.45
C ARG A 15 3.82 -28.75 3.88
N GLN A 16 4.54 -28.99 4.97
CA GLN A 16 5.59 -28.09 5.48
C GLN A 16 6.69 -27.86 4.44
N THR A 17 7.20 -28.92 3.80
CA THR A 17 8.25 -28.79 2.79
C THR A 17 7.79 -27.97 1.59
N ARG A 18 6.57 -28.21 1.09
CA ARG A 18 6.01 -27.42 -0.02
C ARG A 18 5.83 -25.96 0.35
N ALA A 19 5.31 -25.67 1.54
CA ALA A 19 5.14 -24.30 2.02
C ALA A 19 6.48 -23.55 2.12
N ASN A 20 7.51 -24.24 2.62
CA ASN A 20 8.87 -23.68 2.71
C ASN A 20 9.47 -23.41 1.32
N THR A 21 9.31 -24.33 0.37
CA THR A 21 9.78 -24.12 -1.01
C THR A 21 9.06 -22.94 -1.66
N GLN A 22 7.73 -22.86 -1.55
CA GLN A 22 6.95 -21.74 -2.10
C GLN A 22 7.35 -20.40 -1.50
N LEU A 23 7.63 -20.34 -0.20
CA LEU A 23 8.14 -19.14 0.45
C LEU A 23 9.53 -18.76 -0.05
N ALA A 24 10.44 -19.75 -0.18
CA ALA A 24 11.79 -19.52 -0.69
C ALA A 24 11.76 -18.98 -2.14
N ASP A 25 10.94 -19.58 -3.00
CA ASP A 25 10.77 -19.15 -4.39
C ASP A 25 10.19 -17.74 -4.48
N ALA A 26 9.14 -17.44 -3.71
CA ALA A 26 8.54 -16.11 -3.67
C ALA A 26 9.53 -15.06 -3.15
N ARG A 27 10.34 -15.40 -2.13
CA ARG A 27 11.38 -14.50 -1.62
C ARG A 27 12.49 -14.25 -2.64
N ALA A 28 12.92 -15.28 -3.37
CA ALA A 28 13.93 -15.15 -4.41
C ALA A 28 13.46 -14.27 -5.58
N ASP A 29 12.21 -14.44 -6.01
CA ASP A 29 11.57 -13.62 -7.04
C ASP A 29 11.47 -12.14 -6.61
N ALA A 30 11.02 -11.87 -5.38
CA ALA A 30 10.97 -10.52 -4.83
C ALA A 30 12.36 -9.88 -4.74
N ARG A 31 13.35 -10.60 -4.19
CA ARG A 31 14.73 -10.10 -4.05
C ARG A 31 15.34 -9.70 -5.39
N ARG A 32 15.13 -10.49 -6.44
CA ARG A 32 15.60 -10.15 -7.79
C ARG A 32 15.08 -8.79 -8.27
N VAL A 33 13.79 -8.49 -8.01
CA VAL A 33 13.19 -7.21 -8.40
C VAL A 33 13.71 -6.07 -7.51
N ILE A 34 13.87 -6.30 -6.21
CA ILE A 34 14.42 -5.33 -5.26
C ILE A 34 15.86 -4.97 -5.60
N GLU A 35 16.71 -5.95 -5.92
CA GLU A 35 18.09 -5.74 -6.36
C GLU A 35 18.14 -4.94 -7.66
N ARG A 36 17.26 -5.24 -8.63
CA ARG A 36 17.12 -4.46 -9.85
C ARG A 36 16.75 -3.00 -9.53
N LEU A 37 15.80 -2.78 -8.61
CA LEU A 37 15.39 -1.44 -8.19
C LEU A 37 16.54 -0.69 -7.51
N GLY A 38 17.21 -1.31 -6.54
CA GLY A 38 18.35 -0.71 -5.84
C GLY A 38 19.46 -0.32 -6.80
N GLY A 39 19.77 -1.18 -7.78
CA GLY A 39 20.72 -0.86 -8.84
C GLY A 39 20.33 0.36 -9.68
N GLN A 40 19.05 0.68 -9.84
CA GLN A 40 18.62 1.91 -10.52
C GLN A 40 18.67 3.13 -9.60
N VAL A 41 18.19 2.99 -8.36
CA VAL A 41 18.15 4.07 -7.35
C VAL A 41 19.56 4.60 -7.05
N TYR A 42 20.56 3.72 -6.94
CA TYR A 42 21.92 4.13 -6.63
C TYR A 42 22.72 4.68 -7.81
N ASN A 43 22.33 4.38 -9.05
CA ASN A 43 23.10 4.75 -10.25
C ASN A 43 22.50 5.92 -11.03
N LEU A 44 21.31 6.40 -10.67
CA LEU A 44 20.66 7.54 -11.31
C LEU A 44 20.71 8.77 -10.42
N THR A 45 20.87 9.93 -11.03
CA THR A 45 20.80 11.23 -10.36
C THR A 45 19.91 12.14 -11.19
N GLY A 46 18.85 12.68 -10.58
CA GLY A 46 17.86 13.49 -11.29
C GLY A 46 18.42 14.83 -11.76
N SER A 47 18.20 15.16 -13.04
CA SER A 47 18.65 16.42 -13.65
C SER A 47 17.66 17.57 -13.52
N ASP A 48 16.41 17.27 -13.18
CA ASP A 48 15.26 18.17 -13.18
C ASP A 48 14.35 17.81 -12.00
N GLU A 49 13.35 18.65 -11.74
CA GLU A 49 12.49 18.46 -10.57
C GLU A 49 11.64 17.17 -10.64
N PRO A 50 10.93 16.88 -11.76
CA PRO A 50 10.22 15.61 -11.91
C PRO A 50 11.11 14.39 -11.72
N SER A 51 12.33 14.39 -12.28
CA SER A 51 13.25 13.26 -12.14
C SER A 51 13.82 13.09 -10.73
N ARG A 52 14.11 14.18 -10.01
CA ARG A 52 14.50 14.12 -8.60
C ARG A 52 13.38 13.58 -7.72
N GLN A 53 12.16 14.08 -7.89
CA GLN A 53 11.00 13.64 -7.12
C GLN A 53 10.71 12.16 -7.37
N ALA A 54 10.68 11.72 -8.63
CA ALA A 54 10.47 10.33 -8.97
C ALA A 54 11.58 9.40 -8.45
N LEU A 55 12.86 9.83 -8.43
CA LEU A 55 13.93 9.03 -7.81
C LEU A 55 13.82 8.97 -6.29
N ALA A 56 13.35 10.04 -5.63
CA ALA A 56 13.06 10.04 -4.21
C ALA A 56 11.95 9.04 -3.87
N ASP A 57 10.82 9.09 -4.59
CA ASP A 57 9.72 8.14 -4.42
C ASP A 57 10.17 6.68 -4.73
N ALA A 58 11.04 6.47 -5.73
CA ALA A 58 11.66 5.17 -5.99
C ALA A 58 12.52 4.67 -4.82
N GLY A 59 13.30 5.56 -4.20
CA GLY A 59 14.10 5.26 -3.01
C GLY A 59 13.25 4.90 -1.79
N GLU A 60 12.13 5.60 -1.59
CA GLU A 60 11.13 5.24 -0.56
C GLU A 60 10.62 3.81 -0.78
N ARG A 61 10.25 3.47 -2.02
CA ARG A 61 9.80 2.11 -2.36
C ARG A 61 10.88 1.06 -2.20
N PHE A 62 12.14 1.39 -2.51
CA PHE A 62 13.26 0.48 -2.29
C PHE A 62 13.45 0.14 -0.81
N ASN A 63 13.46 1.17 0.06
CA ASN A 63 13.57 0.98 1.51
C ASN A 63 12.39 0.17 2.06
N ALA A 64 11.16 0.50 1.63
CA ALA A 64 9.96 -0.23 2.02
C ALA A 64 10.02 -1.70 1.60
N ALA A 65 10.30 -1.98 0.32
CA ALA A 65 10.39 -3.34 -0.20
C ALA A 65 11.49 -4.15 0.48
N GLY A 66 12.65 -3.54 0.76
CA GLY A 66 13.74 -4.13 1.53
C GLY A 66 13.28 -4.56 2.94
N SER A 67 12.65 -3.66 3.68
CA SER A 67 12.14 -3.97 5.02
C SER A 67 11.05 -5.06 5.01
N GLN A 68 10.15 -5.03 4.01
CA GLN A 68 9.06 -6.00 3.86
C GLN A 68 9.60 -7.40 3.53
N ILE A 69 10.57 -7.52 2.63
CA ILE A 69 11.10 -8.83 2.23
C ILE A 69 11.90 -9.50 3.35
N GLU A 70 12.57 -8.71 4.19
CA GLU A 70 13.28 -9.22 5.37
C GLU A 70 12.31 -9.81 6.41
N GLN A 71 11.15 -9.19 6.60
CA GLN A 71 10.13 -9.62 7.57
C GLN A 71 9.14 -10.67 7.00
N ALA A 72 9.09 -10.86 5.68
CA ALA A 72 8.08 -11.69 5.01
C ALA A 72 8.16 -13.17 5.44
N SER A 73 7.19 -13.66 6.20
CA SER A 73 7.09 -15.06 6.66
C SER A 73 6.14 -15.93 5.82
N THR A 74 5.46 -15.34 4.84
CA THR A 74 4.53 -16.03 3.95
C THR A 74 4.79 -15.70 2.47
N PRO A 75 4.42 -16.58 1.51
CA PRO A 75 4.54 -16.27 0.10
C PRO A 75 3.79 -15.00 -0.32
N ALA A 76 2.64 -14.72 0.31
CA ALA A 76 1.86 -13.50 0.06
C ALA A 76 2.64 -12.25 0.48
N GLN A 77 3.25 -12.23 1.66
CA GLN A 77 4.08 -11.10 2.10
C GLN A 77 5.29 -10.88 1.19
N ALA A 78 5.92 -11.93 0.67
CA ALA A 78 7.01 -11.80 -0.29
C ALA A 78 6.52 -11.20 -1.63
N ARG A 79 5.30 -11.55 -2.09
CA ARG A 79 4.68 -10.95 -3.28
C ARG A 79 4.36 -9.46 -3.07
N LEU A 80 3.86 -9.06 -1.89
CA LEU A 80 3.66 -7.65 -1.56
C LEU A 80 4.98 -6.84 -1.59
N ALA A 81 6.08 -7.44 -1.12
CA ALA A 81 7.41 -6.81 -1.24
C ALA A 81 7.85 -6.68 -2.70
N LYS A 82 7.55 -7.67 -3.54
CA LYS A 82 7.78 -7.60 -4.99
C LYS A 82 6.94 -6.50 -5.64
N GLU A 83 5.66 -6.38 -5.32
CA GLU A 83 4.78 -5.32 -5.82
C GLU A 83 5.31 -3.93 -5.44
N THR A 84 5.72 -3.75 -4.19
CA THR A 84 6.36 -2.50 -3.73
C THR A 84 7.62 -2.18 -4.55
N ALA A 85 8.43 -3.18 -4.88
CA ALA A 85 9.61 -3.00 -5.72
C ALA A 85 9.25 -2.69 -7.19
N LEU A 86 8.18 -3.29 -7.73
CA LEU A 86 7.66 -2.96 -9.05
C LEU A 86 7.18 -1.51 -9.11
N GLU A 87 6.48 -1.02 -8.09
CA GLU A 87 6.11 0.40 -7.98
C GLU A 87 7.34 1.30 -8.03
N GLY A 88 8.39 0.96 -7.27
CA GLY A 88 9.68 1.66 -7.34
C GLY A 88 10.29 1.66 -8.75
N LEU A 89 10.18 0.57 -9.50
CA LEU A 89 10.67 0.50 -10.89
C LEU A 89 9.84 1.38 -11.84
N TYR A 90 8.55 1.58 -11.58
CA TYR A 90 7.76 2.57 -12.32
C TYR A 90 8.19 4.00 -12.03
N TYR A 91 8.53 4.31 -10.78
CA TYR A 91 9.11 5.63 -10.43
C TYR A 91 10.48 5.85 -11.09
N VAL A 92 11.35 4.84 -11.11
CA VAL A 92 12.61 4.90 -11.90
C VAL A 92 12.32 5.17 -13.38
N ARG A 93 11.33 4.48 -13.95
CA ARG A 93 10.95 4.66 -15.35
C ARG A 93 10.45 6.08 -15.61
N ALA A 94 9.66 6.65 -14.69
CA ALA A 94 9.19 8.03 -14.75
C ALA A 94 10.36 9.03 -14.68
N ALA A 95 11.32 8.81 -13.77
CA ALA A 95 12.53 9.63 -13.70
C ALA A 95 13.34 9.59 -15.00
N ARG A 96 13.53 8.40 -15.59
CA ARG A 96 14.21 8.23 -16.88
C ARG A 96 13.47 8.95 -18.01
N SER A 97 12.13 8.89 -18.01
CA SER A 97 11.29 9.64 -18.95
C SER A 97 11.50 11.15 -18.83
N ALA A 98 11.51 11.69 -17.60
CA ALA A 98 11.75 13.12 -17.34
C ALA A 98 13.14 13.58 -17.78
N MET A 99 14.15 12.72 -17.66
CA MET A 99 15.51 12.99 -18.13
C MET A 99 15.70 12.73 -19.64
N GLY A 100 14.66 12.36 -20.39
CA GLY A 100 14.76 12.02 -21.82
C GLY A 100 15.63 10.80 -22.11
N MET A 101 15.78 9.89 -21.14
CA MET A 101 16.58 8.68 -21.26
C MET A 101 15.76 7.51 -21.83
N ASP A 102 16.46 6.48 -22.31
CA ASP A 102 15.82 5.18 -22.55
C ASP A 102 15.13 4.71 -21.26
N LEU A 103 13.87 4.28 -21.37
CA LEU A 103 13.03 3.93 -20.21
C LEU A 103 13.44 2.61 -19.54
N GLY A 104 14.39 1.89 -20.14
CA GLY A 104 14.85 0.59 -19.67
C GLY A 104 13.87 -0.55 -19.96
N PRO A 105 14.16 -1.76 -19.45
CA PRO A 105 13.35 -2.94 -19.70
C PRO A 105 11.93 -2.78 -19.16
N ALA A 106 10.96 -3.39 -19.82
CA ALA A 106 9.58 -3.39 -19.38
C ALA A 106 9.45 -3.80 -17.91
N VAL A 107 8.52 -3.15 -17.22
CA VAL A 107 8.13 -3.47 -15.84
C VAL A 107 6.79 -4.19 -15.92
N PRO A 108 6.63 -5.35 -15.24
CA PRO A 108 5.33 -5.99 -15.10
C PRO A 108 4.27 -5.01 -14.59
N GLU A 109 3.05 -5.13 -15.11
CA GLU A 109 1.92 -4.30 -14.66
C GLU A 109 1.63 -4.52 -13.17
N LEU A 110 1.24 -3.43 -12.50
CA LEU A 110 0.80 -3.44 -11.10
C LEU A 110 -0.67 -3.81 -10.98
N ASP A 111 -1.05 -4.32 -9.82
CA ASP A 111 -2.44 -4.62 -9.49
C ASP A 111 -3.33 -3.38 -9.60
N GLY A 112 -4.42 -3.52 -10.36
CA GLY A 112 -5.38 -2.43 -10.58
C GLY A 112 -4.91 -1.29 -11.48
N GLN A 113 -3.64 -1.27 -11.92
CA GLN A 113 -3.08 -0.22 -12.79
C GLN A 113 -3.87 -0.08 -14.09
N ARG A 114 -4.18 -1.20 -14.75
CA ARG A 114 -4.96 -1.20 -16.00
C ARG A 114 -6.36 -0.63 -15.81
N SER A 115 -7.05 -1.05 -14.75
CA SER A 115 -8.40 -0.56 -14.43
C SER A 115 -8.42 0.90 -13.99
N ALA A 116 -7.31 1.41 -13.47
CA ALA A 116 -7.22 2.80 -13.01
C ALA A 116 -7.04 3.80 -14.15
N GLY A 117 -6.66 3.32 -15.35
CA GLY A 117 -6.45 4.16 -16.51
C GLY A 117 -5.17 4.99 -16.42
N LYS A 118 -5.00 5.89 -17.38
CA LYS A 118 -3.87 6.83 -17.43
C LYS A 118 -4.29 8.18 -17.97
N VAL A 119 -3.60 9.22 -17.54
CA VAL A 119 -3.73 10.56 -18.09
C VAL A 119 -3.27 10.54 -19.55
N THR A 120 -4.09 11.07 -20.45
CA THR A 120 -3.81 11.06 -21.91
C THR A 120 -3.62 12.45 -22.50
N GLU A 121 -3.94 13.51 -21.76
CA GLU A 121 -3.87 14.90 -22.19
C GLU A 121 -3.63 15.80 -20.98
N ASP A 122 -3.07 16.98 -21.24
CA ASP A 122 -2.89 18.00 -20.21
C ASP A 122 -4.24 18.51 -19.70
N ARG A 123 -4.36 18.64 -18.39
CA ARG A 123 -5.55 19.16 -17.72
C ARG A 123 -5.16 20.15 -16.65
N THR A 124 -5.87 21.27 -16.60
CA THR A 124 -5.76 22.28 -15.55
C THR A 124 -7.16 22.55 -15.00
N VAL A 125 -7.31 22.49 -13.68
CA VAL A 125 -8.58 22.77 -12.99
C VAL A 125 -8.34 23.71 -11.81
N ASP A 126 -9.28 24.62 -11.58
CA ASP A 126 -9.30 25.43 -10.36
C ASP A 126 -10.20 24.74 -9.33
N TYR A 127 -9.61 24.29 -8.23
CA TYR A 127 -10.27 23.52 -7.18
C TYR A 127 -9.94 24.10 -5.80
N ASN A 128 -10.96 24.55 -5.05
CA ASN A 128 -10.79 25.21 -3.76
C ASN A 128 -9.78 26.38 -3.76
N GLY A 129 -9.81 27.20 -4.83
CA GLY A 129 -8.91 28.34 -4.99
C GLY A 129 -7.46 27.98 -5.34
N ARG A 130 -7.19 26.71 -5.68
CA ARG A 130 -5.88 26.20 -6.09
C ARG A 130 -5.94 25.67 -7.51
N ARG A 131 -4.86 25.86 -8.26
CA ARG A 131 -4.70 25.28 -9.59
C ARG A 131 -4.13 23.88 -9.46
N ILE A 132 -4.89 22.87 -9.87
CA ILE A 132 -4.46 21.48 -9.93
C ILE A 132 -4.27 21.08 -11.38
N GLU A 133 -3.16 20.41 -11.67
CA GLU A 133 -2.78 20.02 -13.03
C GLU A 133 -2.47 18.53 -13.10
N ALA A 134 -2.81 17.93 -14.24
CA ALA A 134 -2.45 16.57 -14.62
C ALA A 134 -1.90 16.57 -16.05
N SER A 135 -0.90 15.72 -16.32
CA SER A 135 -0.29 15.60 -17.64
C SER A 135 0.15 14.16 -17.93
N PRO A 136 0.13 13.71 -19.19
CA PRO A 136 0.80 12.48 -19.59
C PRO A 136 2.33 12.59 -19.50
N ASP A 137 2.88 13.79 -19.55
CA ASP A 137 4.31 14.06 -19.66
C ASP A 137 4.85 14.81 -18.42
N PRO A 138 6.13 14.60 -18.06
CA PRO A 138 6.75 15.30 -16.95
C PRO A 138 6.95 16.78 -17.26
N SER A 139 6.64 17.65 -16.30
CA SER A 139 6.92 19.09 -16.39
C SER A 139 7.22 19.69 -15.03
N ALA A 140 7.76 20.91 -15.00
CA ALA A 140 7.94 21.64 -13.75
C ALA A 140 6.61 21.92 -13.02
N GLN A 141 5.50 21.95 -13.75
CA GLN A 141 4.15 22.15 -13.23
C GLN A 141 3.55 20.86 -12.66
N THR A 142 3.97 19.70 -13.17
CA THR A 142 3.49 18.37 -12.78
C THR A 142 4.63 17.46 -12.32
N PRO A 143 5.36 17.79 -11.23
CA PRO A 143 6.55 17.03 -10.85
C PRO A 143 6.24 15.69 -10.17
N ASN A 144 4.98 15.43 -9.79
CA ASN A 144 4.61 14.25 -9.01
C ASN A 144 4.09 13.15 -9.92
N TYR A 145 4.85 12.08 -10.09
CA TYR A 145 4.39 10.91 -10.83
C TYR A 145 3.55 9.97 -9.94
N TYR A 146 2.52 9.36 -10.51
CA TYR A 146 1.85 8.19 -9.93
C TYR A 146 1.83 7.05 -10.96
N PRO A 147 2.22 5.82 -10.57
CA PRO A 147 2.25 4.69 -11.50
C PRO A 147 0.87 4.19 -11.93
N GLY A 148 -0.21 4.63 -11.28
CA GLY A 148 -1.56 4.09 -11.50
C GLY A 148 -1.82 2.88 -10.61
N GLY A 149 -3.07 2.71 -10.15
CA GLY A 149 -3.43 1.64 -9.22
C GLY A 149 -4.62 2.01 -8.34
N ARG A 150 -4.72 1.35 -7.18
CA ARG A 150 -5.78 1.62 -6.20
C ARG A 150 -5.21 2.21 -4.91
N VAL A 151 -5.87 3.23 -4.37
CA VAL A 151 -5.57 3.85 -3.08
C VAL A 151 -6.84 3.85 -2.24
N ALA A 152 -6.80 3.20 -1.08
CA ALA A 152 -7.96 3.05 -0.18
C ALA A 152 -9.25 2.62 -0.94
N GLY A 153 -9.11 1.59 -1.78
CA GLY A 153 -10.22 1.03 -2.56
C GLY A 153 -10.57 1.79 -3.85
N ARG A 154 -10.05 3.00 -4.07
CA ARG A 154 -10.39 3.81 -5.26
C ARG A 154 -9.29 3.80 -6.32
N PRO A 155 -9.65 3.70 -7.61
CA PRO A 155 -8.68 3.80 -8.69
C PRO A 155 -8.09 5.22 -8.80
N VAL A 156 -6.78 5.32 -9.00
CA VAL A 156 -6.06 6.56 -9.26
C VAL A 156 -5.29 6.40 -10.57
N PRO A 157 -5.52 7.24 -11.59
CA PRO A 157 -4.89 7.06 -12.89
C PRO A 157 -3.38 7.26 -12.87
N ALA A 158 -2.66 6.52 -13.73
CA ALA A 158 -1.25 6.76 -13.96
C ALA A 158 -1.03 8.12 -14.64
N GLY A 159 -0.05 8.91 -14.19
CA GLY A 159 0.24 10.21 -14.79
C GLY A 159 1.11 11.11 -13.92
N TRP A 160 1.35 12.31 -14.41
CA TRP A 160 2.07 13.37 -13.72
C TRP A 160 1.09 14.40 -13.19
N TYR A 161 1.33 14.88 -11.97
CA TYR A 161 0.41 15.76 -11.24
C TYR A 161 1.14 16.93 -10.59
N SER A 162 0.47 18.08 -10.51
CA SER A 162 1.01 19.23 -9.79
C SER A 162 1.15 18.96 -8.30
N GLU A 163 0.27 18.10 -7.78
CA GLU A 163 0.24 17.73 -6.38
C GLU A 163 -0.16 16.26 -6.22
N PRO A 164 0.39 15.56 -5.21
CA PRO A 164 0.09 14.16 -4.96
C PRO A 164 -1.24 14.01 -4.19
N TRP A 165 -2.36 14.35 -4.83
CA TRP A 165 -3.70 14.42 -4.22
C TRP A 165 -4.21 13.09 -3.63
N TRP A 166 -3.62 11.95 -4.04
CA TRP A 166 -3.89 10.61 -3.48
C TRP A 166 -3.14 10.33 -2.16
N ARG A 167 -2.07 11.06 -1.85
CA ARG A 167 -1.13 10.73 -0.75
C ARG A 167 -1.83 10.74 0.61
N THR A 168 -2.78 11.64 0.84
CA THR A 168 -3.57 11.66 2.07
C THR A 168 -4.39 10.39 2.24
N ALA A 169 -5.05 9.90 1.19
CA ALA A 169 -5.82 8.65 1.25
C ALA A 169 -4.92 7.43 1.40
N LEU A 170 -3.70 7.48 0.85
CA LEU A 170 -2.70 6.42 1.02
C LEU A 170 -2.26 6.28 2.48
N VAL A 171 -2.06 7.39 3.19
CA VAL A 171 -1.62 7.38 4.59
C VAL A 171 -2.79 7.16 5.55
N ALA A 172 -3.90 7.89 5.37
CA ALA A 172 -5.03 7.88 6.30
C ALA A 172 -6.04 6.74 6.03
N GLY A 173 -5.97 6.10 4.86
CA GLY A 173 -6.93 5.07 4.45
C GLY A 173 -8.33 5.62 4.12
N VAL A 174 -8.52 6.94 4.14
CA VAL A 174 -9.81 7.60 3.91
C VAL A 174 -9.69 8.70 2.86
N TRP A 175 -10.74 8.85 2.05
CA TRP A 175 -10.85 9.91 1.05
C TRP A 175 -11.57 11.12 1.63
N GLY A 176 -11.10 12.32 1.30
CA GLY A 176 -11.77 13.56 1.70
C GLY A 176 -13.06 13.78 0.93
N VAL A 177 -14.01 14.50 1.54
CA VAL A 177 -15.34 14.79 0.96
C VAL A 177 -15.24 15.40 -0.45
N GLY A 178 -14.18 16.17 -0.73
CA GLY A 178 -14.00 16.81 -2.03
C GLY A 178 -13.24 15.99 -3.09
N SER A 179 -12.72 14.80 -2.76
CA SER A 179 -11.91 14.01 -3.70
C SER A 179 -12.69 13.55 -4.93
N VAL A 180 -14.01 13.31 -4.81
CA VAL A 180 -14.87 12.96 -5.95
C VAL A 180 -15.01 14.13 -6.91
N LEU A 181 -15.20 15.35 -6.40
CA LEU A 181 -15.31 16.56 -7.22
C LEU A 181 -13.99 16.89 -7.93
N LEU A 182 -12.86 16.70 -7.23
CA LEU A 182 -11.55 16.87 -7.85
C LEU A 182 -11.31 15.84 -8.95
N PHE A 183 -11.67 14.57 -8.70
CA PHE A 183 -11.59 13.51 -9.71
C PHE A 183 -12.43 13.85 -10.94
N ASP A 184 -13.70 14.21 -10.75
CA ASP A 184 -14.61 14.61 -11.83
C ASP A 184 -14.02 15.77 -12.65
N ALA A 185 -13.56 16.83 -11.99
CA ALA A 185 -12.97 17.98 -12.66
C ALA A 185 -11.75 17.61 -13.51
N LEU A 186 -10.88 16.74 -12.99
CA LEU A 186 -9.64 16.34 -13.67
C LEU A 186 -9.89 15.39 -14.84
N PHE A 187 -10.83 14.46 -14.73
CA PHE A 187 -10.87 13.29 -15.62
C PHE A 187 -12.13 13.16 -16.45
N THR A 188 -13.15 13.98 -16.22
CA THR A 188 -14.37 13.91 -17.00
C THR A 188 -14.10 14.16 -18.49
N GLY A 189 -14.54 13.18 -19.29
CA GLY A 189 -14.37 13.12 -20.74
C GLY A 189 -13.00 12.63 -21.23
N MET A 190 -12.06 12.25 -20.34
CA MET A 190 -10.72 11.83 -20.73
C MET A 190 -10.70 10.38 -21.23
N SER A 191 -10.24 10.16 -22.47
CA SER A 191 -10.30 8.84 -23.14
C SER A 191 -9.47 7.73 -22.48
N GLY A 192 -8.47 8.08 -21.65
CA GLY A 192 -7.67 7.12 -20.89
C GLY A 192 -8.31 6.66 -19.57
N ILE A 193 -9.45 7.24 -19.17
CA ILE A 193 -10.13 6.98 -17.90
C ILE A 193 -11.50 6.37 -18.20
N GLY A 194 -11.64 5.07 -17.92
CA GLY A 194 -12.85 4.31 -18.28
C GLY A 194 -14.03 4.47 -17.33
N TYR A 195 -13.85 5.15 -16.19
CA TYR A 195 -14.83 5.24 -15.12
C TYR A 195 -15.13 6.70 -14.76
N ASP A 196 -16.37 6.96 -14.38
CA ASP A 196 -16.83 8.29 -13.99
C ASP A 196 -16.64 8.56 -12.49
N ALA A 197 -17.05 9.74 -12.03
CA ALA A 197 -16.92 10.15 -10.64
C ALA A 197 -17.75 9.28 -9.66
N ALA A 198 -18.91 8.78 -10.08
CA ALA A 198 -19.75 7.91 -9.26
C ALA A 198 -19.11 6.51 -9.09
N ALA A 199 -18.52 5.99 -10.16
CA ALA A 199 -17.74 4.76 -10.17
C ALA A 199 -16.46 4.92 -9.31
N PHE A 200 -15.76 6.06 -9.42
CA PHE A 200 -14.66 6.41 -8.50
C PHE A 200 -15.11 6.47 -7.04
N GLU A 201 -16.25 7.10 -6.75
CA GLU A 201 -16.79 7.24 -5.40
C GLU A 201 -17.08 5.88 -4.74
N SER A 202 -17.72 5.02 -5.50
CA SER A 202 -18.06 3.67 -5.08
C SER A 202 -16.86 2.71 -5.07
N GLY A 203 -15.68 3.15 -5.54
CA GLY A 203 -14.48 2.31 -5.67
C GLY A 203 -14.53 1.33 -6.84
N TYR A 204 -15.54 1.44 -7.70
CA TYR A 204 -15.66 0.67 -8.94
C TYR A 204 -14.83 1.34 -10.04
N GLY A 205 -13.56 0.95 -10.17
CA GLY A 205 -12.91 0.96 -11.48
C GLY A 205 -13.22 -0.37 -12.16
N ASP A 206 -13.46 -0.39 -13.48
CA ASP A 206 -13.95 -1.51 -14.32
C ASP A 206 -13.23 -2.87 -14.20
N GLY A 207 -12.28 -3.05 -13.28
CA GLY A 207 -11.58 -4.31 -13.00
C GLY A 207 -12.25 -5.27 -12.02
N TYR A 208 -13.31 -4.90 -11.30
CA TYR A 208 -13.99 -5.84 -10.38
C TYR A 208 -14.77 -6.94 -11.14
N GLN A 209 -15.32 -6.62 -12.32
CA GLN A 209 -16.00 -7.59 -13.17
C GLN A 209 -15.04 -8.69 -13.64
N ALA A 210 -13.80 -8.34 -14.02
CA ALA A 210 -12.80 -9.33 -14.45
C ALA A 210 -12.35 -10.26 -13.31
N GLY A 211 -12.35 -9.79 -12.06
CA GLY A 211 -12.03 -10.60 -10.87
C GLY A 211 -13.17 -11.52 -10.44
N LEU A 212 -14.43 -11.10 -10.65
CA LEU A 212 -15.61 -11.94 -10.44
C LEU A 212 -15.79 -12.96 -11.57
N ASP A 213 -15.61 -12.57 -12.83
CA ASP A 213 -15.69 -13.48 -13.98
C ASP A 213 -14.54 -14.50 -13.95
N ALA A 214 -13.34 -14.12 -13.51
CA ALA A 214 -12.24 -15.07 -13.27
C ALA A 214 -12.45 -15.97 -12.03
N GLY A 215 -13.28 -15.54 -11.07
CA GLY A 215 -13.66 -16.31 -9.89
C GLY A 215 -14.82 -17.29 -10.13
N ASP A 216 -15.68 -17.00 -11.12
CA ASP A 216 -16.87 -17.81 -11.44
C ASP A 216 -16.64 -18.82 -12.58
N THR A 217 -15.57 -18.67 -13.37
CA THR A 217 -15.24 -19.60 -14.48
C THR A 217 -14.21 -20.69 -14.11
N GLY A 218 -13.92 -20.89 -12.81
CA GLY A 218 -12.87 -21.80 -12.32
C GLY A 218 -13.34 -22.95 -11.42
N GLY A 219 -14.65 -23.11 -11.22
CA GLY A 219 -15.24 -24.17 -10.39
C GLY A 219 -15.39 -25.49 -11.14
N ASP A 220 -14.35 -26.32 -11.05
CA ASP A 220 -14.34 -27.79 -11.17
C ASP A 220 -15.67 -28.45 -11.59
N SER A 221 -15.76 -28.87 -12.85
CA SER A 221 -16.75 -29.85 -13.32
C SER A 221 -16.36 -31.26 -12.81
N GLY A 222 -16.48 -31.43 -11.50
CA GLY A 222 -16.30 -32.68 -10.79
C GLY A 222 -17.59 -33.49 -10.78
N ASN A 223 -17.66 -34.44 -11.72
CA ASN A 223 -18.50 -35.65 -11.72
C ASN A 223 -19.20 -35.98 -10.39
N GLN A 224 -20.53 -35.84 -10.34
CA GLN A 224 -21.35 -36.43 -9.27
C GLN A 224 -22.37 -37.40 -9.88
N SER A 225 -22.04 -38.68 -9.74
CA SER A 225 -22.95 -39.80 -9.90
C SER A 225 -24.23 -39.59 -9.11
N SER A 226 -25.34 -39.81 -9.79
CA SER A 226 -26.66 -40.01 -9.23
C SER A 226 -26.63 -41.19 -8.24
N ASP A 227 -26.91 -40.95 -6.97
CA ASP A 227 -27.57 -41.97 -6.15
C ASP A 227 -28.57 -41.31 -5.19
N SER A 228 -29.80 -41.75 -5.37
CA SER A 228 -31.02 -41.34 -4.72
C SER A 228 -31.23 -42.18 -3.46
N GLY A 229 -31.22 -41.58 -2.28
CA GLY A 229 -31.34 -42.31 -1.02
C GLY A 229 -31.95 -41.53 0.14
N GLN A 230 -33.28 -41.52 0.16
CA GLN A 230 -34.14 -41.71 1.34
C GLN A 230 -34.30 -40.60 2.42
N GLN A 231 -35.58 -40.37 2.69
CA GLN A 231 -36.23 -39.56 3.72
C GLN A 231 -35.88 -39.99 5.15
N GLY A 232 -35.87 -39.03 6.07
CA GLY A 232 -35.87 -39.29 7.52
C GLY A 232 -36.22 -38.04 8.32
N SER A 233 -37.50 -37.92 8.65
CA SER A 233 -38.11 -36.91 9.54
C SER A 233 -37.76 -37.12 11.02
N GLY A 234 -37.62 -36.04 11.80
CA GLY A 234 -38.08 -36.03 13.19
C GLY A 234 -37.20 -35.38 14.27
N ALA A 235 -37.81 -34.41 14.96
CA ALA A 235 -37.75 -34.12 16.40
C ALA A 235 -36.55 -33.37 17.04
N SER A 236 -36.85 -32.11 17.42
CA SER A 236 -36.91 -31.56 18.79
C SER A 236 -35.69 -31.60 19.75
N ALA A 237 -35.44 -30.41 20.33
CA ALA A 237 -35.05 -30.09 21.73
C ALA A 237 -33.60 -29.64 22.04
N GLY A 238 -33.53 -28.61 22.91
CA GLY A 238 -32.38 -28.18 23.73
C GLY A 238 -31.68 -26.94 23.19
N ASP A 239 -31.92 -25.70 23.65
CA ASP A 239 -31.61 -25.10 24.97
C ASP A 239 -30.12 -25.18 25.39
N GLN A 240 -29.47 -24.00 25.46
CA GLN A 240 -28.33 -23.57 26.30
C GLN A 240 -27.78 -22.25 25.69
N GLY A 241 -27.99 -21.08 26.30
CA GLY A 241 -27.09 -20.44 27.29
C GLY A 241 -25.85 -19.85 26.59
N TYR A 242 -25.46 -18.57 26.65
CA TYR A 242 -25.14 -17.69 27.78
C TYR A 242 -25.20 -16.22 27.29
N ASP A 243 -25.92 -15.32 27.96
CA ASP A 243 -25.46 -14.34 28.98
C ASP A 243 -24.46 -13.26 28.50
N SER A 244 -24.95 -12.03 28.40
CA SER A 244 -24.13 -10.83 28.56
C SER A 244 -25.03 -9.69 29.06
N GLY A 245 -25.18 -9.59 30.38
CA GLY A 245 -25.52 -8.33 31.08
C GLY A 245 -24.37 -7.34 30.92
N ASP A 246 -24.64 -6.14 30.40
CA ASP A 246 -25.05 -4.93 31.12
C ASP A 246 -23.91 -4.29 31.94
N GLN A 247 -23.50 -3.11 31.48
CA GLN A 247 -23.30 -1.88 32.25
C GLN A 247 -22.71 -0.79 31.35
N ASN A 248 -22.97 0.50 31.46
CA ASN A 248 -24.10 1.32 31.89
C ASN A 248 -23.65 2.76 31.54
N TYR A 249 -24.60 3.60 31.13
CA TYR A 249 -24.42 5.02 30.80
C TYR A 249 -23.97 5.87 32.01
N GLY A 250 -23.26 6.96 31.75
CA GLY A 250 -23.08 8.04 32.72
C GLY A 250 -22.10 9.14 32.32
N ASP A 251 -22.57 10.14 31.59
CA ASP A 251 -22.11 11.54 31.64
C ASP A 251 -22.63 12.18 32.96
N PRO A 252 -21.93 13.14 33.62
CA PRO A 252 -22.11 14.57 33.30
C PRO A 252 -20.90 15.50 33.59
N GLY A 253 -20.83 16.64 32.88
CA GLY A 253 -20.56 17.91 33.57
C GLY A 253 -19.66 18.94 32.87
N TYR A 254 -20.29 20.05 32.47
CA TYR A 254 -19.70 21.31 31.99
C TYR A 254 -19.16 22.18 33.14
N ASP A 255 -18.09 22.93 32.90
CA ASP A 255 -17.84 24.21 33.60
C ASP A 255 -17.14 25.22 32.65
N SER A 256 -17.60 26.47 32.71
CA SER A 256 -17.27 27.58 31.83
C SER A 256 -16.52 28.66 32.62
N GLY A 257 -15.47 29.25 32.05
CA GLY A 257 -14.89 30.47 32.61
C GLY A 257 -13.61 30.97 31.94
N ASP A 258 -13.77 31.88 30.97
CA ASP A 258 -12.80 32.92 30.54
C ASP A 258 -13.21 34.24 31.28
N PRO A 259 -12.49 35.40 31.31
CA PRO A 259 -11.33 35.82 30.52
C PRO A 259 -10.22 36.67 31.20
N GLY A 260 -9.10 36.91 30.52
CA GLY A 260 -8.08 37.88 30.96
C GLY A 260 -7.01 38.26 29.94
N TYR A 261 -7.06 39.50 29.48
CA TYR A 261 -6.28 40.19 28.44
C TYR A 261 -4.82 40.58 28.80
N SER A 262 -4.10 41.03 27.75
CA SER A 262 -2.79 41.77 27.67
C SER A 262 -1.54 40.89 27.58
N ASP A 263 -0.52 41.18 26.78
CA ASP A 263 -0.02 42.44 26.26
C ASP A 263 0.83 42.22 24.98
N ALA A 264 0.92 43.27 24.16
CA ALA A 264 1.68 43.33 22.93
C ALA A 264 3.19 43.56 23.22
N GLY A 265 4.08 43.00 22.37
CA GLY A 265 5.50 43.27 22.46
C GLY A 265 6.24 42.94 21.17
N PHE A 266 6.72 43.98 20.50
CA PHE A 266 7.36 44.02 19.18
C PHE A 266 8.92 44.03 19.32
N ALA A 267 9.61 43.56 18.26
CA ALA A 267 11.01 43.76 17.85
C ALA A 267 12.16 42.83 18.33
N ASP A 268 12.63 41.99 17.38
CA ASP A 268 13.93 42.00 16.65
C ASP A 268 15.29 41.82 17.42
N PRO A 269 16.48 41.71 16.76
CA PRO A 269 17.18 40.45 16.51
C PRO A 269 18.65 40.41 17.03
N ARG A 270 19.26 39.21 17.00
CA ARG A 270 20.72 38.93 17.10
C ARG A 270 21.44 39.21 18.43
N SER A 271 21.80 38.11 19.11
CA SER A 271 22.94 37.91 20.03
C SER A 271 22.62 36.65 20.85
N ASP A 272 23.38 35.56 21.02
CA ASP A 272 24.80 35.24 20.92
C ASP A 272 24.90 33.68 20.94
N LEU A 273 25.69 33.06 20.06
CA LEU A 273 26.97 32.38 20.35
C LEU A 273 26.99 31.37 21.52
N GLY A 274 27.21 30.10 21.17
CA GLY A 274 28.07 29.19 21.96
C GLY A 274 27.52 27.79 22.21
N GLY A 275 28.24 26.77 21.72
CA GLY A 275 28.23 25.43 22.33
C GLY A 275 28.05 24.25 21.37
N SER A 276 29.16 23.76 20.83
CA SER A 276 29.31 22.40 20.29
C SER A 276 29.20 21.35 21.39
N ASP A 277 28.70 20.14 21.08
CA ASP A 277 29.51 18.92 21.17
C ASP A 277 28.76 17.64 20.76
N PHE A 278 29.54 16.77 20.13
CA PHE A 278 29.24 15.46 19.56
C PHE A 278 29.37 14.34 20.59
N GLY A 279 28.58 13.27 20.37
CA GLY A 279 29.05 11.88 20.53
C GLY A 279 28.76 11.20 21.86
N ASP A 280 27.93 10.15 21.82
CA ASP A 280 28.16 8.96 22.65
C ASP A 280 27.63 7.71 21.93
N TYR A 281 28.53 6.75 21.72
CA TYR A 281 28.28 5.44 21.14
C TYR A 281 28.43 4.43 22.28
N GLY A 282 27.29 3.97 22.81
CA GLY A 282 27.22 3.00 23.90
C GLY A 282 27.14 1.56 23.39
N ASP A 283 28.29 0.89 23.44
CA ASP A 283 28.53 -0.55 23.61
C ASP A 283 27.46 -1.32 24.40
N PHE A 284 26.97 -2.45 23.87
CA PHE A 284 26.38 -3.54 24.67
C PHE A 284 26.59 -4.90 23.99
N GLY A 285 27.77 -5.49 24.23
CA GLY A 285 27.95 -6.93 24.28
C GLY A 285 28.02 -7.42 25.74
N GLY A 286 27.36 -8.53 26.06
CA GLY A 286 27.61 -9.26 27.31
C GLY A 286 26.36 -9.85 27.99
N PHE A 287 25.87 -10.97 27.47
CA PHE A 287 25.17 -11.97 28.27
C PHE A 287 26.22 -12.92 28.86
N ASP A 288 26.21 -13.10 30.18
CA ASP A 288 26.22 -14.41 30.85
C ASP A 288 26.32 -14.21 32.37
N GLY A 289 25.23 -14.56 33.06
CA GLY A 289 25.15 -14.58 34.50
C GLY A 289 24.02 -15.51 34.94
N PHE A 290 24.35 -16.76 35.22
CA PHE A 290 23.57 -17.61 36.10
C PHE A 290 24.52 -18.27 37.11
N ASP A 291 24.34 -17.83 38.36
CA ASP A 291 24.90 -18.39 39.58
C ASP A 291 24.04 -19.58 40.04
N GLY A 292 24.66 -20.52 40.73
CA GLY A 292 24.05 -21.78 41.19
C GLY A 292 25.04 -22.57 42.03
N GLY A 293 25.22 -22.16 43.28
CA GLY A 293 26.21 -22.69 44.21
C GLY A 293 25.92 -24.07 44.82
N GLY A 294 26.78 -24.45 45.78
CA GLY A 294 26.56 -25.59 46.66
C GLY A 294 27.85 -26.35 46.97
N PHE A 295 28.20 -26.34 48.25
CA PHE A 295 29.20 -27.19 48.90
C PHE A 295 28.88 -28.68 48.75
#